data_AF-A0A0M8VBH7-F1
#
_entry.id   AF-A0A0M8VBH7-F1
#
_cell.length_a   1.000
_cell.length_b   1.000
_cell.length_c   1.000
_cell.angle_alpha   90.00
_cell.angle_beta   90.00
_cell.angle_gamma   90.00
#
_symmetry.space_group_name_H-M   'P 1'
#
loop_
_entity.id
_entity.type
_entity.pdbx_description
1 polymer ?
#
loop_
_entity_poly.entity_id
_entity_poly.type
_entity_poly.pdbx_seq_one_letter_code
_entity_poly.pdbx_strand_id
1 'polypeptide(L)'
;MKPRHIRAAALALALGAALTACGDDHLDYRTDYANHRPLRVTGHPSTGSLETVQKVVWHLADQDADGLAALNTEGGDAGPAARAWVKAYGRAARSEVSADFLDEGSVRQDVVLHFSGPRRTQELTVRIGKDDAWGIVLDDPEPQPRS
;
A
#
# COMPACT_ATOMS: atom_id res chain seq x y z
N MET A 1 28.61 -26.86 -66.02
CA MET A 1 28.64 -25.38 -65.94
C MET A 1 28.45 -24.95 -64.49
N LYS A 2 29.25 -23.98 -64.04
CA LYS A 2 29.30 -23.40 -62.68
C LYS A 2 28.25 -22.26 -62.55
N PRO A 3 28.10 -21.58 -61.39
CA PRO A 3 26.96 -21.59 -60.49
C PRO A 3 26.17 -20.25 -60.52
N ARG A 4 25.14 -20.06 -59.68
CA ARG A 4 24.86 -18.75 -59.06
C ARG A 4 23.87 -18.80 -57.89
N HIS A 5 24.17 -17.92 -56.93
CA HIS A 5 23.66 -17.82 -55.57
C HIS A 5 22.25 -17.23 -55.48
N ILE A 6 21.49 -17.64 -54.46
CA ILE A 6 20.50 -16.77 -53.80
C ILE A 6 20.63 -16.96 -52.29
N ARG A 7 21.04 -15.90 -51.60
CA ARG A 7 20.93 -15.76 -50.14
C ARG A 7 19.47 -15.44 -49.82
N ALA A 8 18.87 -16.16 -48.88
CA ALA A 8 17.63 -15.74 -48.24
C ALA A 8 17.85 -15.73 -46.73
N ALA A 9 17.88 -14.53 -46.17
CA ALA A 9 17.71 -14.31 -44.73
C ALA A 9 16.20 -14.27 -44.45
N ALA A 10 15.75 -14.94 -43.40
CA ALA A 10 14.45 -14.69 -42.81
C ALA A 10 14.53 -14.94 -41.30
N LEU A 11 14.45 -13.84 -40.53
CA LEU A 11 14.19 -13.81 -39.10
C LEU A 11 12.93 -14.64 -38.79
N ALA A 12 13.04 -15.60 -37.86
CA ALA A 12 11.88 -16.12 -37.17
C ALA A 12 11.66 -15.30 -35.90
N LEU A 13 10.55 -14.57 -35.88
CA LEU A 13 10.09 -13.68 -34.84
C LEU A 13 9.93 -14.40 -33.50
N ALA A 14 10.46 -13.77 -32.45
CA ALA A 14 10.09 -14.05 -31.07
C ALA A 14 8.59 -13.73 -30.90
N LEU A 15 7.77 -14.77 -30.72
CA LEU A 15 6.38 -14.63 -30.27
C LEU A 15 6.23 -15.35 -28.93
N GLY A 16 5.81 -14.62 -27.90
CA GLY A 16 5.15 -15.23 -26.74
C GLY A 16 5.64 -14.81 -25.35
N ALA A 17 5.94 -13.53 -25.11
CA ALA A 17 6.14 -13.00 -23.75
C ALA A 17 5.26 -11.77 -23.51
N ALA A 18 3.94 -11.93 -23.58
CA ALA A 18 3.00 -10.83 -23.38
C ALA A 18 1.73 -11.24 -22.63
N LEU A 19 1.85 -12.05 -21.56
CA LEU A 19 0.72 -12.43 -20.71
C LEU A 19 1.03 -12.38 -19.20
N THR A 20 1.85 -11.45 -18.72
CA THR A 20 2.10 -11.31 -17.26
C THR A 20 1.41 -10.12 -16.60
N ALA A 21 0.90 -9.14 -17.34
CA ALA A 21 0.44 -7.86 -16.76
C ALA A 21 -0.93 -7.88 -16.03
N CYS A 22 -1.53 -9.04 -15.76
CA CYS A 22 -2.78 -9.14 -14.97
C CYS A 22 -2.62 -9.94 -13.67
N GLY A 23 -1.39 -10.35 -13.32
CA GLY A 23 -1.14 -11.19 -12.14
C GLY A 23 -0.37 -10.51 -11.01
N ASP A 24 0.30 -9.38 -11.28
CA ASP A 24 1.39 -8.92 -10.42
C ASP A 24 0.86 -8.33 -9.10
N ASP A 25 -0.10 -7.40 -9.14
CA ASP A 25 -0.63 -6.74 -7.92
C ASP A 25 -1.26 -7.72 -6.91
N HIS A 26 -1.98 -8.73 -7.41
CA HIS A 26 -2.62 -9.73 -6.55
C HIS A 26 -1.58 -10.69 -5.94
N LEU A 27 -0.48 -10.96 -6.64
CA LEU A 27 0.61 -11.77 -6.12
C LEU A 27 1.41 -11.01 -5.06
N ASP A 28 1.64 -9.72 -5.27
CA ASP A 28 2.32 -8.84 -4.32
C ASP A 28 1.51 -8.70 -3.04
N TYR A 29 0.21 -8.35 -3.14
CA TYR A 29 -0.67 -8.26 -1.97
C TYR A 29 -0.72 -9.57 -1.18
N ARG A 30 -0.83 -10.73 -1.87
CA ARG A 30 -0.88 -12.03 -1.19
C ARG A 30 0.42 -12.34 -0.47
N THR A 31 1.56 -11.97 -1.06
CA THR A 31 2.88 -12.17 -0.46
C THR A 31 3.03 -11.28 0.76
N ASP A 32 2.68 -10.01 0.66
CA ASP A 32 2.69 -9.06 1.79
C ASP A 32 1.77 -9.52 2.91
N TYR A 33 0.54 -9.95 2.58
CA TYR A 33 -0.40 -10.48 3.54
C TYR A 33 0.16 -11.68 4.32
N ALA A 34 0.89 -12.59 3.65
CA ALA A 34 1.50 -13.75 4.28
C ALA A 34 2.70 -13.39 5.17
N ASN A 35 3.41 -12.30 4.84
CA ASN A 35 4.59 -11.83 5.57
C ASN A 35 4.23 -10.98 6.80
N HIS A 36 2.98 -10.54 6.91
CA HIS A 36 2.54 -9.63 7.96
C HIS A 36 1.56 -10.27 8.94
N ARG A 37 1.48 -9.70 10.14
CA ARG A 37 0.44 -10.07 11.10
C ARG A 37 -0.93 -9.62 10.58
N PRO A 38 -1.98 -10.45 10.71
CA PRO A 38 -3.33 -10.03 10.37
C PRO A 38 -3.78 -8.83 11.20
N LEU A 39 -4.42 -7.85 10.54
CA LEU A 39 -5.08 -6.73 11.19
C LEU A 39 -6.35 -7.19 11.91
N ARG A 40 -6.53 -6.80 13.18
CA ARG A 40 -7.80 -7.01 13.90
C ARG A 40 -8.77 -5.91 13.49
N VAL A 41 -9.97 -6.28 13.04
CA VAL A 41 -10.90 -5.33 12.41
C VAL A 41 -12.22 -5.31 13.15
N THR A 42 -12.76 -4.11 13.38
CA THR A 42 -14.16 -3.87 13.78
C THR A 42 -14.82 -2.88 12.82
N GLY A 43 -16.16 -2.87 12.76
CA GLY A 43 -16.92 -2.00 11.86
C GLY A 43 -17.22 -2.63 10.49
N HIS A 44 -17.44 -1.79 9.48
CA HIS A 44 -17.89 -2.20 8.14
C HIS A 44 -16.97 -1.63 7.04
N PRO A 45 -15.76 -2.19 6.88
CA PRO A 45 -14.88 -1.74 5.80
C PRO A 45 -15.43 -2.15 4.43
N SER A 46 -15.12 -1.34 3.41
CA SER A 46 -15.14 -1.82 2.03
C SER A 46 -13.86 -2.60 1.74
N THR A 47 -13.83 -3.37 0.63
CA THR A 47 -12.63 -4.09 0.22
C THR A 47 -11.44 -3.14 0.07
N GLY A 48 -11.65 -2.00 -0.58
CA GLY A 48 -10.61 -1.01 -0.82
C GLY A 48 -10.13 -0.34 0.46
N SER A 49 -11.04 0.05 1.36
CA SER A 49 -10.62 0.67 2.62
C SER A 49 -9.85 -0.31 3.51
N LEU A 50 -10.26 -1.57 3.57
CA LEU A 50 -9.53 -2.60 4.32
C LEU A 50 -8.12 -2.82 3.77
N GLU A 51 -8.00 -2.99 2.45
CA GLU A 51 -6.72 -3.22 1.79
C GLU A 51 -5.75 -2.05 2.04
N THR A 52 -6.21 -0.82 1.89
CA THR A 52 -5.38 0.37 2.13
C THR A 52 -4.90 0.44 3.58
N VAL A 53 -5.77 0.18 4.56
CA VAL A 53 -5.37 0.20 5.98
C VAL A 53 -4.35 -0.90 6.30
N GLN A 54 -4.49 -2.08 5.69
CA GLN A 54 -3.50 -3.14 5.83
C GLN A 54 -2.14 -2.70 5.28
N LYS A 55 -2.10 -2.13 4.06
CA LYS A 55 -0.87 -1.60 3.46
C LYS A 55 -0.22 -0.53 4.35
N VAL A 56 -1.00 0.38 4.94
CA VAL A 56 -0.46 1.36 5.91
C VAL A 56 0.27 0.68 7.06
N VAL A 57 -0.35 -0.33 7.69
CA VAL A 57 0.25 -1.04 8.84
C VAL A 57 1.50 -1.83 8.40
N TRP A 58 1.50 -2.40 7.20
CA TRP A 58 2.63 -3.14 6.63
C TRP A 58 3.81 -2.22 6.37
N HIS A 59 3.62 -1.11 5.64
CA HIS A 59 4.68 -0.12 5.42
C HIS A 59 5.25 0.42 6.74
N LEU A 60 4.41 0.64 7.76
CA LEU A 60 4.88 1.00 9.10
C LEU A 60 5.77 -0.08 9.73
N ALA A 61 5.34 -1.35 9.69
CA ALA A 61 6.09 -2.47 10.26
C ALA A 61 7.45 -2.66 9.57
N ASP A 62 7.48 -2.47 8.26
CA ASP A 62 8.66 -2.61 7.40
C ASP A 62 9.57 -1.38 7.41
N GLN A 63 9.14 -0.27 8.03
CA GLN A 63 9.84 1.02 8.02
C GLN A 63 9.92 1.64 6.60
N ASP A 64 8.95 1.34 5.76
CA ASP A 64 8.87 1.79 4.38
C ASP A 64 8.13 3.13 4.27
N ALA A 65 8.87 4.23 4.45
CA ALA A 65 8.32 5.57 4.34
C ALA A 65 7.92 5.92 2.89
N ASP A 66 8.57 5.34 1.89
CA ASP A 66 8.29 5.65 0.49
C ASP A 66 6.98 4.99 0.05
N GLY A 67 6.77 3.72 0.42
CA GLY A 67 5.49 3.03 0.21
C GLY A 67 4.34 3.69 0.98
N LEU A 68 4.58 4.12 2.23
CA LEU A 68 3.57 4.87 2.99
C LEU A 68 3.24 6.23 2.33
N ALA A 69 4.24 6.95 1.83
CA ALA A 69 4.03 8.22 1.12
C ALA A 69 3.26 8.03 -0.21
N ALA A 70 3.48 6.90 -0.89
CA ALA A 70 2.78 6.56 -2.14
C ALA A 70 1.27 6.36 -1.95
N LEU A 71 0.80 6.08 -0.72
CA LEU A 71 -0.63 5.96 -0.41
C LEU A 71 -1.34 7.31 -0.27
N ASN A 72 -0.63 8.45 -0.29
CA ASN A 72 -1.24 9.76 -0.05
C ASN A 72 -2.14 10.22 -1.22
N THR A 73 -3.34 10.70 -0.88
CA THR A 73 -4.36 11.16 -1.85
C THR A 73 -4.37 12.67 -2.11
N GLU A 74 -3.76 13.47 -1.23
CA GLU A 74 -3.77 14.94 -1.35
C GLU A 74 -2.76 15.50 -2.36
N GLY A 75 -1.87 14.66 -2.89
CA GLY A 75 -0.75 15.08 -3.73
C GLY A 75 0.33 15.85 -2.96
N GLY A 76 1.34 16.36 -3.65
CA GLY A 76 2.49 17.02 -3.03
C GLY A 76 3.52 16.04 -2.45
N ASP A 77 4.51 16.56 -1.72
CA ASP A 77 5.54 15.74 -1.07
C ASP A 77 5.05 15.24 0.30
N ALA A 78 4.59 13.99 0.33
CA ALA A 78 4.15 13.28 1.53
C ALA A 78 5.31 12.62 2.32
N GLY A 79 6.55 12.67 1.80
CA GLY A 79 7.70 12.01 2.39
C GLY A 79 8.00 12.43 3.84
N PRO A 80 7.95 13.72 4.21
CA PRO A 80 8.13 14.15 5.60
C PRO A 80 7.12 13.55 6.57
N ALA A 81 5.83 13.58 6.23
CA ALA A 81 4.76 13.01 7.06
C ALA A 81 4.92 11.49 7.19
N ALA A 82 5.20 10.79 6.09
CA ALA A 82 5.43 9.34 6.11
C ALA A 82 6.59 8.95 7.04
N ARG A 83 7.72 9.68 6.99
CA ARG A 83 8.85 9.46 7.91
C ARG A 83 8.48 9.71 9.36
N ALA A 84 7.65 10.72 9.63
CA ALA A 84 7.15 10.99 10.98
C ALA A 84 6.28 9.83 11.49
N TRP A 85 5.40 9.29 10.66
CA TRP A 85 4.57 8.11 10.96
C TRP A 85 5.41 6.87 11.26
N VAL A 86 6.40 6.57 10.41
CA VAL A 86 7.34 5.45 10.64
C VAL A 86 8.08 5.61 11.97
N LYS A 87 8.55 6.83 12.29
CA LYS A 87 9.21 7.14 13.57
C LYS A 87 8.27 6.93 14.77
N ALA A 88 7.01 7.36 14.65
CA ALA A 88 6.01 7.27 15.72
C ALA A 88 5.53 5.83 15.97
N TYR A 89 5.18 5.13 14.90
CA TYR A 89 4.40 3.89 14.98
C TYR A 89 5.12 2.64 14.53
N GLY A 90 6.18 2.74 13.73
CA GLY A 90 6.66 1.58 13.01
C GLY A 90 7.19 0.44 13.90
N ARG A 91 7.72 0.75 15.10
CA ARG A 91 8.02 -0.29 16.10
C ARG A 91 6.76 -0.98 16.62
N ALA A 92 5.70 -0.22 16.88
CA ALA A 92 4.46 -0.74 17.41
C ALA A 92 3.66 -1.52 16.36
N ALA A 93 3.76 -1.14 15.09
CA ALA A 93 3.15 -1.82 13.95
C ALA A 93 3.67 -3.26 13.72
N ARG A 94 4.85 -3.61 14.27
CA ARG A 94 5.37 -4.99 14.26
C ARG A 94 4.67 -5.93 15.24
N SER A 95 3.91 -5.36 16.17
CA SER A 95 3.06 -6.08 17.12
C SER A 95 1.62 -6.14 16.59
N GLU A 96 0.69 -6.64 17.41
CA GLU A 96 -0.72 -6.59 17.06
C GLU A 96 -1.22 -5.13 16.97
N VAL A 97 -1.98 -4.86 15.91
CA VAL A 97 -2.68 -3.60 15.63
C VAL A 97 -4.15 -3.93 15.37
N SER A 98 -5.05 -3.12 15.89
CA SER A 98 -6.46 -3.16 15.51
C SER A 98 -6.89 -1.89 14.79
N ALA A 99 -7.90 -2.01 13.93
CA ALA A 99 -8.51 -0.92 13.19
C ALA A 99 -10.02 -0.93 13.41
N ASP A 100 -10.55 0.19 13.89
CA ASP A 100 -11.98 0.42 13.96
C ASP A 100 -12.39 1.27 12.75
N PHE A 101 -13.19 0.68 11.86
CA PHE A 101 -13.71 1.37 10.68
C PHE A 101 -15.01 2.08 11.06
N LEU A 102 -14.95 3.41 11.13
CA LEU A 102 -16.07 4.26 11.49
C LEU A 102 -16.95 4.49 10.26
N ASP A 103 -18.28 4.45 10.48
CA ASP A 103 -19.30 4.65 9.45
C ASP A 103 -19.18 3.71 8.22
N GLU A 104 -19.96 3.95 7.17
CA GLU A 104 -19.96 3.16 5.94
C GLU A 104 -18.94 3.69 4.92
N GLY A 105 -18.05 2.82 4.43
CA GLY A 105 -16.90 3.20 3.60
C GLY A 105 -17.12 3.13 2.09
N SER A 106 -18.11 3.85 1.54
CA SER A 106 -18.41 3.80 0.10
C SER A 106 -17.35 4.49 -0.79
N VAL A 107 -16.88 5.68 -0.38
CA VAL A 107 -15.83 6.45 -1.10
C VAL A 107 -14.80 7.11 -0.17
N ARG A 108 -15.13 7.16 1.12
CA ARG A 108 -14.34 7.72 2.21
C ARG A 108 -14.75 7.01 3.49
N GLN A 109 -13.79 6.76 4.38
CA GLN A 109 -14.04 6.18 5.69
C GLN A 109 -13.00 6.69 6.69
N ASP A 110 -13.45 7.03 7.89
CA ASP A 110 -12.53 7.37 8.97
C ASP A 110 -12.22 6.10 9.77
N VAL A 111 -10.95 5.91 10.11
CA VAL A 111 -10.42 4.68 10.71
C VAL A 111 -9.58 5.04 11.93
N VAL A 112 -9.78 4.31 13.01
CA VAL A 112 -9.01 4.47 14.24
C VAL A 112 -8.07 3.27 14.39
N LEU A 113 -6.78 3.50 14.23
CA LEU A 113 -5.74 2.51 14.47
C LEU A 113 -5.37 2.48 15.95
N HIS A 114 -5.37 1.31 16.56
CA HIS A 114 -4.90 1.09 17.93
C HIS A 114 -3.64 0.23 17.91
N PHE A 115 -2.55 0.81 18.39
CA PHE A 115 -1.28 0.12 18.52
C PHE A 115 -1.09 -0.38 19.95
N SER A 116 -0.37 -1.50 20.07
CA SER A 116 0.04 -2.03 21.37
C SER A 116 0.85 -1.00 22.19
N GLY A 117 0.38 -0.66 23.40
CA GLY A 117 1.03 0.27 24.33
C GLY A 117 0.09 1.38 24.84
N PRO A 118 0.49 2.12 25.89
CA PRO A 118 -0.38 3.15 26.45
C PRO A 118 -0.56 4.33 25.47
N ARG A 119 -1.83 4.68 25.20
CA ARG A 119 -2.25 5.88 24.45
C ARG A 119 -1.60 6.01 23.05
N ARG A 120 -1.65 4.94 22.26
CA ARG A 120 -1.17 4.95 20.86
C ARG A 120 -2.33 4.66 19.92
N THR A 121 -3.13 5.68 19.71
CA THR A 121 -4.24 5.67 18.77
C THR A 121 -3.95 6.68 17.67
N GLN A 122 -4.22 6.32 16.42
CA GLN A 122 -4.06 7.22 15.28
C GLN A 122 -5.36 7.21 14.48
N GLU A 123 -5.93 8.39 14.26
CA GLU A 123 -7.03 8.57 13.32
C GLU A 123 -6.49 8.71 11.90
N LEU A 124 -7.21 8.14 10.94
CA LEU A 124 -6.83 8.08 9.54
C LEU A 124 -8.08 8.21 8.68
N THR A 125 -8.07 9.15 7.74
CA THR A 125 -9.06 9.16 6.66
C THR A 125 -8.56 8.34 5.49
N VAL A 126 -9.32 7.31 5.14
CA VAL A 126 -9.10 6.45 3.97
C VAL A 126 -10.10 6.86 2.91
N ARG A 127 -9.66 7.12 1.67
CA ARG A 127 -10.55 7.61 0.61
C ARG A 127 -10.07 7.25 -0.78
N ILE A 128 -10.98 7.32 -1.74
CA ILE A 128 -10.64 7.25 -3.17
C ILE A 128 -10.00 8.58 -3.58
N GLY A 129 -8.81 8.49 -4.18
CA GLY A 129 -8.02 9.58 -4.72
C GLY A 129 -8.54 10.08 -6.06
N LYS A 130 -7.79 10.99 -6.69
CA LYS A 130 -8.14 11.55 -8.02
C LYS A 130 -7.96 10.55 -9.17
N ASP A 131 -7.22 9.49 -8.91
CA ASP A 131 -6.89 8.39 -9.81
C ASP A 131 -7.84 7.19 -9.66
N ASP A 132 -8.96 7.38 -8.94
CA ASP A 132 -9.93 6.34 -8.59
C ASP A 132 -9.34 5.18 -7.76
N ALA A 133 -8.14 5.34 -7.20
CA ALA A 133 -7.49 4.37 -6.32
C ALA A 133 -7.73 4.71 -4.84
N TRP A 134 -7.84 3.68 -4.00
CA TRP A 134 -7.93 3.87 -2.56
C TRP A 134 -6.57 4.24 -1.96
N GLY A 135 -6.56 5.28 -1.13
CA GLY A 135 -5.39 5.73 -0.39
C GLY A 135 -5.80 6.41 0.91
N ILE A 136 -4.89 7.18 1.47
CA ILE A 136 -5.08 7.90 2.72
C ILE A 136 -4.88 9.39 2.57
N VAL A 137 -5.47 10.16 3.47
CA VAL A 137 -5.00 11.52 3.74
C VAL A 137 -3.84 11.39 4.73
N LEU A 138 -2.61 11.60 4.26
CA LEU A 138 -1.41 11.45 5.09
C LEU A 138 -0.99 12.80 5.68
N ASP A 139 -1.54 13.11 6.84
CA ASP A 139 -1.15 14.25 7.68
C ASP A 139 -0.09 13.85 8.72
N ASP A 140 0.39 14.80 9.53
CA ASP A 140 1.32 14.49 10.63
C ASP A 140 0.70 13.52 11.66
N PRO A 141 1.49 12.59 12.23
CA PRO A 141 0.97 11.62 13.19
C PRO A 141 0.70 12.27 14.55
N GLU A 142 -0.28 11.72 15.29
CA GLU A 142 -0.64 12.16 16.63
C GLU A 142 -0.27 11.12 17.71
N PRO A 143 0.67 11.37 18.63
CA PRO A 143 1.34 12.64 18.88
C PRO A 143 2.56 12.85 17.97
N GLN A 144 2.84 14.12 17.65
CA GLN A 144 4.01 14.48 16.87
C GLN A 144 5.30 13.96 17.54
N PRO A 145 6.26 13.40 16.79
CA PRO A 145 7.53 12.97 17.34
C PRO A 145 8.26 14.15 17.98
N ARG A 146 8.83 13.98 19.18
CA ARG A 146 9.73 15.01 19.73
C ARG A 146 10.90 15.25 18.76
N SER A 147 11.18 16.53 18.51
CA SER A 147 12.30 17.04 17.72
C SER A 147 13.65 16.64 18.30
#